data_AF-A0A9D2T8Q7-F1
#
_entry.id   AF-A0A9D2T8Q7-F1
#
_cell.length_a   1.000
_cell.length_b   1.000
_cell.length_c   1.000
_cell.angle_alpha   90.00
_cell.angle_beta   90.00
_cell.angle_gamma   90.00
#
_symmetry.space_group_name_H-M   'P 1'
#
loop_
_entity.id
_entity.type
_entity.pdbx_description
1 polymer ?
#
loop_
_entity_poly.entity_id
_entity_poly.type
_entity_poly.pdbx_seq_one_letter_code
_entity_poly.pdbx_strand_id
1 'polypeptide(L)'
;MESLNSFKDVYSDFKTDLEDKMTKQKGRIKDGVVYGGCYDLPVIKSKIVFYFHNEDCRNHVFRIMTDYTLPEIQEREKLLSIIIENKTQREALPEKYRSFILEENTTEAKEAIARAEFIIAGSGLPKYFVKKKQQMVIRFLSPVREKPGRDWLAQNRISWFMNSSMIFVKTEEEKRILERDYQLNGFFEGEIAVISEHLIKKNWISELKQRISQHDQRTEDMDTSRKKILILNGQGMREEGRMIEIIADSLDPRRYDLTLAMKKKTNTEGGEINDLNANIRLIYREGSFSCSMEEYIDIQYLLKNFHAFDHLEKAYRFLNQKIVRRECRRLWGSAEFDAVIYVGNHSAVWPAIASGVKAKKKIRIESRNLEQEEQKCQTKNKKKSFRNMMQLYQLIFDQMIFPSKADMRQAVRQGFIKEGKGAYFYYPTGNVIPKREYRENIIWHQNRKFFTASEKMNACGRGQIQLLPLPDEKQKTYLIDGDLHCAEEVLKEIRKLSPQNKDVELMICAAEMYDMKQIREKYQTNSLKIIDRNMLTGSPFMSEYLNYFDGCITTPDWEFSPIRISMEFLGKEIFTYENHQLIRQAETCFNSEQDYLNYMKKSWEEILMKK
;
A
#
# COMPACT_ATOMS: atom_id res chain seq x y z
N MET A 1 22.31 4.32 -21.44
CA MET A 1 20.88 4.65 -21.61
C MET A 1 20.51 4.90 -23.06
N GLU A 2 21.27 5.69 -23.82
CA GLU A 2 21.00 5.99 -25.25
C GLU A 2 20.87 4.76 -26.17
N SER A 3 21.56 3.65 -25.85
CA SER A 3 21.51 2.39 -26.59
C SER A 3 20.27 1.51 -26.32
N LEU A 4 19.31 2.01 -25.52
CA LEU A 4 18.07 1.28 -25.15
C LEU A 4 16.90 1.58 -26.08
N ASN A 5 16.99 2.63 -26.90
CA ASN A 5 15.92 3.05 -27.79
C ASN A 5 16.21 2.70 -29.25
N SER A 6 15.13 2.48 -30.00
CA SER A 6 15.08 2.65 -31.45
C SER A 6 15.16 4.13 -31.87
N PHE A 7 14.87 5.07 -30.95
CA PHE A 7 14.94 6.52 -31.14
C PHE A 7 16.06 7.13 -30.26
N LYS A 8 17.23 7.35 -30.88
CA LYS A 8 18.45 7.84 -30.22
C LYS A 8 18.28 9.21 -29.55
N ASP A 9 17.28 9.99 -29.98
CA ASP A 9 17.05 11.37 -29.53
C ASP A 9 16.21 11.47 -28.24
N VAL A 10 15.42 10.44 -27.89
CA VAL A 10 14.43 10.54 -26.79
C VAL A 10 15.05 10.61 -25.40
N TYR A 11 16.21 9.97 -25.17
CA TYR A 11 16.89 10.07 -23.86
C TYR A 11 17.63 11.39 -23.71
N SER A 12 18.38 11.82 -24.74
CA SER A 12 19.14 13.07 -24.70
C SER A 12 18.20 14.28 -24.61
N ASP A 13 17.08 14.26 -25.33
CA ASP A 13 16.02 15.28 -25.20
C ASP A 13 15.39 15.27 -23.80
N PHE A 14 15.04 14.08 -23.27
CA PHE A 14 14.49 13.96 -21.91
C PHE A 14 15.46 14.47 -20.85
N LYS A 15 16.75 14.15 -20.98
CA LYS A 15 17.81 14.60 -20.09
C LYS A 15 17.88 16.12 -20.10
N THR A 16 17.99 16.71 -21.29
CA THR A 16 18.07 18.16 -21.48
C THR A 16 16.82 18.86 -20.91
N ASP A 17 15.62 18.36 -21.23
CA ASP A 17 14.35 18.90 -20.71
C ASP A 17 14.25 18.81 -19.18
N LEU A 18 14.67 17.68 -18.59
CA LEU A 18 14.61 17.49 -17.15
C LEU A 18 15.64 18.36 -16.43
N GLU A 19 16.86 18.48 -16.97
CA GLU A 19 17.90 19.38 -16.46
C GLU A 19 17.44 20.85 -16.54
N ASP A 20 16.84 21.26 -17.66
CA ASP A 20 16.28 22.61 -17.84
C ASP A 20 15.14 22.89 -16.86
N LYS A 21 14.20 21.94 -16.68
CA LYS A 21 13.11 22.07 -15.72
C LYS A 21 13.61 22.22 -14.28
N MET A 22 14.70 21.55 -13.95
CA MET A 22 15.28 21.57 -12.61
C MET A 22 16.20 22.78 -12.35
N THR A 23 16.65 23.48 -13.40
CA THR A 23 17.53 24.65 -13.29
C THR A 23 16.82 25.99 -13.54
N LYS A 24 15.89 26.08 -14.49
CA LYS A 24 15.31 27.35 -14.97
C LYS A 24 13.96 27.73 -14.34
N GLN A 25 13.16 26.79 -13.83
CA GLN A 25 11.72 27.01 -13.66
C GLN A 25 11.25 27.23 -12.21
N LYS A 26 11.88 28.10 -11.38
CA LYS A 26 11.54 28.30 -9.94
C LYS A 26 11.41 27.00 -9.10
N GLY A 27 11.73 25.84 -9.69
CA GLY A 27 11.56 24.51 -9.14
C GLY A 27 12.85 24.15 -8.46
N ARG A 28 12.92 24.43 -7.17
CA ARG A 28 14.02 23.97 -6.33
C ARG A 28 14.26 22.47 -6.59
N ILE A 29 15.49 22.12 -6.96
CA ILE A 29 15.92 20.72 -7.09
C ILE A 29 15.45 19.99 -5.83
N LYS A 30 14.81 18.83 -6.02
CA LYS A 30 14.27 18.06 -4.90
C LYS A 30 15.38 17.78 -3.90
N ASP A 31 15.11 17.97 -2.61
CA ASP A 31 16.14 17.87 -1.59
C ASP A 31 16.82 16.50 -1.55
N GLY A 32 16.09 15.43 -1.88
CA GLY A 32 16.68 14.09 -2.01
C GLY A 32 17.67 13.95 -3.17
N VAL A 33 17.54 14.75 -4.22
CA VAL A 33 18.50 14.77 -5.32
C VAL A 33 19.80 15.46 -4.89
N VAL A 34 19.70 16.61 -4.23
CA VAL A 34 20.86 17.32 -3.69
C VAL A 34 21.58 16.47 -2.63
N TYR A 35 20.85 15.89 -1.69
CA TYR A 35 21.41 15.01 -0.66
C TYR A 35 22.02 13.74 -1.27
N GLY A 36 21.39 13.17 -2.30
CA GLY A 36 21.91 12.01 -3.00
C GLY A 36 23.27 12.25 -3.65
N GLY A 37 23.54 13.46 -4.14
CA GLY A 37 24.87 13.87 -4.62
C GLY A 37 25.94 13.86 -3.52
N CYS A 38 25.56 14.12 -2.27
CA CYS A 38 26.46 14.06 -1.11
C CYS A 38 26.50 12.67 -0.45
N TYR A 39 25.56 11.77 -0.78
CA TYR A 39 25.38 10.53 -0.03
C TYR A 39 26.59 9.62 -0.09
N ASP A 40 27.31 9.53 -1.20
CA ASP A 40 28.47 8.63 -1.28
C ASP A 40 29.76 9.24 -0.68
N LEU A 41 29.73 10.48 -0.20
CA LEU A 41 30.87 11.10 0.50
C LEU A 41 31.20 10.34 1.80
N PRO A 42 32.49 10.25 2.18
CA PRO A 42 32.89 9.55 3.40
C PRO A 42 32.39 10.27 4.65
N VAL A 43 32.01 9.48 5.66
CA VAL A 43 31.70 9.98 7.00
C VAL A 43 32.95 10.57 7.63
N ILE A 44 32.83 11.76 8.20
CA ILE A 44 33.90 12.45 8.93
C ILE A 44 33.83 12.02 10.39
N LYS A 45 34.91 11.40 10.88
CA LYS A 45 35.03 10.97 12.28
C LYS A 45 34.84 12.16 13.22
N SER A 46 34.06 11.93 14.26
CA SER A 46 33.68 12.86 15.32
C SER A 46 32.89 14.09 14.85
N LYS A 47 32.41 14.12 13.60
CA LYS A 47 31.49 15.15 13.13
C LYS A 47 30.11 14.95 13.74
N ILE A 48 29.58 16.00 14.33
CA ILE A 48 28.30 16.00 15.07
C ILE A 48 27.35 16.97 14.40
N VAL A 49 26.15 16.48 14.06
CA VAL A 49 25.07 17.30 13.51
C VAL A 49 23.89 17.27 14.46
N PHE A 50 23.43 18.45 14.87
CA PHE A 50 22.12 18.61 15.50
C PHE A 50 21.10 18.92 14.41
N TYR A 51 20.02 18.16 14.34
CA TYR A 51 18.92 18.42 13.40
C TYR A 51 17.66 18.81 14.16
N PHE A 52 17.16 20.01 13.90
CA PHE A 52 15.95 20.56 14.51
C PHE A 52 14.78 20.47 13.53
N HIS A 53 13.86 19.53 13.77
CA HIS A 53 12.60 19.46 13.05
C HIS A 53 11.60 20.50 13.58
N ASN A 54 10.65 20.93 12.76
CA ASN A 54 9.65 21.94 13.12
C ASN A 54 8.86 21.59 14.40
N GLU A 55 8.64 20.29 14.65
CA GLU A 55 7.95 19.80 15.85
C GLU A 55 8.81 19.90 17.13
N ASP A 56 10.13 20.09 17.00
CA ASP A 56 11.07 20.06 18.13
C ASP A 56 11.04 21.31 19.00
N CYS A 57 10.46 22.40 18.53
CA CYS A 57 10.21 23.58 19.37
C CYS A 57 9.40 23.24 20.62
N ARG A 58 8.56 22.19 20.56
CA ARG A 58 7.72 21.69 21.67
C ARG A 58 8.29 20.43 22.35
N ASN A 59 9.39 19.88 21.87
CA ASN A 59 9.98 18.66 22.41
C ASN A 59 10.89 19.00 23.61
N HIS A 60 10.33 18.92 24.82
CA HIS A 60 11.01 19.29 26.06
C HIS A 60 12.29 18.49 26.30
N VAL A 61 12.27 17.17 26.07
CA VAL A 61 13.44 16.29 26.28
C VAL A 61 14.57 16.68 25.34
N PHE A 62 14.27 16.91 24.06
CA PHE A 62 15.28 17.31 23.08
C PHE A 62 15.87 18.70 23.37
N ARG A 63 15.06 19.64 23.87
CA ARG A 63 15.54 20.97 24.28
C ARG A 63 16.49 20.89 25.47
N ILE A 64 16.10 20.18 26.54
CA ILE A 64 17.00 19.95 27.69
C ILE A 64 18.29 19.27 27.21
N MET A 65 18.21 18.22 26.41
CA MET A 65 19.41 17.56 25.90
C MET A 65 20.31 18.55 25.15
N THR A 66 19.74 19.36 24.27
CA THR A 66 20.49 20.36 23.49
C THR A 66 21.20 21.37 24.40
N ASP A 67 20.51 21.91 25.40
CA ASP A 67 21.02 22.96 26.28
C ASP A 67 22.24 22.49 27.11
N TYR A 68 22.29 21.21 27.48
CA TYR A 68 23.40 20.63 28.25
C TYR A 68 24.49 20.05 27.35
N THR A 69 24.13 19.56 26.17
CA THR A 69 25.08 18.93 25.27
C THR A 69 25.89 19.94 24.45
N LEU A 70 25.24 20.98 23.92
CA LEU A 70 25.92 21.93 23.05
C LEU A 70 27.12 22.62 23.75
N PRO A 71 27.05 23.04 25.02
CA PRO A 71 28.20 23.61 25.72
C PRO A 71 29.39 22.63 25.83
N GLU A 72 29.14 21.37 26.16
CA GLU A 72 30.18 20.35 26.31
C GLU A 72 30.84 19.97 24.97
N ILE A 73 30.08 20.01 23.87
CA ILE A 73 30.59 19.70 22.52
C ILE A 73 31.27 20.92 21.87
N GLN A 74 30.89 22.14 22.25
CA GLN A 74 31.39 23.39 21.67
C GLN A 74 32.91 23.50 21.72
N GLU A 75 33.59 22.90 22.71
CA GLU A 75 35.06 22.86 22.77
C GLU A 75 35.73 22.20 21.55
N ARG A 76 34.96 21.53 20.69
CA ARG A 76 35.40 20.89 19.43
C ARG A 76 34.87 21.61 18.19
N GLU A 77 34.87 22.95 18.19
CA GLU A 77 34.18 23.86 17.25
C GLU A 77 34.20 23.44 15.77
N LYS A 78 35.29 22.86 15.25
CA LYS A 78 35.45 22.56 13.81
C LYS A 78 34.57 21.41 13.28
N LEU A 79 33.89 20.65 14.15
CA LEU A 79 33.16 19.44 13.79
C LEU A 79 31.66 19.51 14.10
N LEU A 80 31.16 20.66 14.55
CA LEU A 80 29.75 20.88 14.88
C LEU A 80 29.00 21.53 13.71
N SER A 81 27.78 21.06 13.43
CA SER A 81 26.82 21.78 12.60
C SER A 81 25.42 21.66 13.16
N ILE A 82 24.63 22.73 13.06
CA ILE A 82 23.25 22.78 13.53
C ILE A 82 22.35 23.02 12.33
N ILE A 83 21.48 22.09 11.99
CA ILE A 83 20.57 22.19 10.86
C ILE A 83 19.17 22.56 11.37
N ILE A 84 18.58 23.60 10.78
CA ILE A 84 17.24 24.09 11.10
C ILE A 84 16.35 24.12 9.86
N GLU A 85 15.04 23.91 10.03
CA GLU A 85 14.02 23.98 8.97
C GLU A 85 13.44 25.40 8.82
N ASN A 86 13.43 26.22 9.87
CA ASN A 86 12.81 27.54 9.86
C ASN A 86 13.52 28.60 10.72
N LYS A 87 13.16 29.86 10.52
CA LYS A 87 13.75 31.02 11.23
C LYS A 87 13.43 31.04 12.73
N THR A 88 12.26 30.58 13.16
CA THR A 88 11.89 30.54 14.59
C THR A 88 12.82 29.64 15.39
N GLN A 89 13.30 28.54 14.82
CA GLN A 89 14.31 27.68 15.45
C GLN A 89 15.66 28.40 15.61
N ARG A 90 16.05 29.26 14.64
CA ARG A 90 17.26 30.08 14.72
C ARG A 90 17.21 31.03 15.91
N GLU A 91 16.06 31.62 16.17
CA GLU A 91 15.85 32.59 17.27
C GLU A 91 15.83 31.91 18.64
N ALA A 92 15.41 30.64 18.70
CA ALA A 92 15.41 29.85 19.92
C ALA A 92 16.82 29.40 20.38
N LEU A 93 17.82 29.45 19.50
CA LEU A 93 19.19 29.06 19.80
C LEU A 93 20.00 30.26 20.34
N PRO A 94 20.83 30.05 21.39
CA PRO A 94 21.73 31.08 21.89
C PRO A 94 22.63 31.68 20.80
N GLU A 95 22.90 32.99 20.90
CA GLU A 95 23.62 33.75 19.87
C GLU A 95 25.00 33.16 19.52
N LYS A 96 25.72 32.64 20.52
CA LYS A 96 27.03 31.98 20.34
C LYS A 96 27.01 30.76 19.41
N TYR A 97 25.84 30.18 19.14
CA TYR A 97 25.71 29.02 18.25
C TYR A 97 25.30 29.38 16.82
N ARG A 98 24.98 30.66 16.54
CA ARG A 98 24.47 31.09 15.24
C ARG A 98 25.44 30.86 14.08
N SER A 99 26.75 30.83 14.35
CA SER A 99 27.79 30.55 13.36
C SER A 99 27.81 29.09 12.87
N PHE A 100 27.24 28.15 13.63
CA PHE A 100 27.17 26.74 13.27
C PHE A 100 25.88 26.38 12.53
N ILE A 101 24.96 27.34 12.37
CA ILE A 101 23.63 27.11 11.81
C ILE A 101 23.68 27.02 10.28
N LEU A 102 23.11 25.94 9.76
CA LEU A 102 22.85 25.71 8.34
C LEU A 102 21.34 25.60 8.14
N GLU A 103 20.80 26.24 7.10
CA GLU A 103 19.41 26.03 6.72
C GLU A 103 19.26 24.68 5.99
N GLU A 104 18.26 23.87 6.33
CA GLU A 104 18.06 22.52 5.76
C GLU A 104 18.02 22.53 4.21
N ASN A 105 17.56 23.64 3.65
CA ASN A 105 17.43 23.82 2.21
C ASN A 105 18.77 23.89 1.47
N THR A 106 19.88 24.18 2.14
CA THR A 106 21.16 24.38 1.46
C THR A 106 21.87 23.06 1.14
N THR A 107 22.85 23.13 0.26
CA THR A 107 23.71 21.98 -0.08
C THR A 107 24.64 21.64 1.08
N GLU A 108 25.13 22.66 1.80
CA GLU A 108 26.01 22.52 2.95
C GLU A 108 25.34 21.74 4.09
N ALA A 109 24.06 21.99 4.37
CA ALA A 109 23.30 21.22 5.36
C ALA A 109 23.20 19.73 4.97
N LYS A 110 22.93 19.46 3.70
CA LYS A 110 22.80 18.09 3.16
C LYS A 110 24.13 17.35 3.17
N GLU A 111 25.22 18.03 2.83
CA GLU A 111 26.56 17.48 2.97
C GLU A 111 26.90 17.24 4.44
N ALA A 112 26.60 18.19 5.33
CA ALA A 112 26.89 18.07 6.74
C ALA A 112 26.25 16.83 7.36
N ILE A 113 24.95 16.60 7.12
CA ILE A 113 24.23 15.42 7.64
C ILE A 113 24.64 14.13 6.92
N ALA A 114 25.00 14.15 5.63
CA ALA A 114 25.50 12.97 4.91
C ALA A 114 26.86 12.49 5.43
N ARG A 115 27.67 13.40 5.97
CA ARG A 115 29.03 13.14 6.43
C ARG A 115 29.18 13.08 7.95
N ALA A 116 28.13 13.30 8.72
CA ALA A 116 28.18 13.26 10.17
C ALA A 116 28.41 11.84 10.68
N GLU A 117 29.29 11.65 11.67
CA GLU A 117 29.37 10.39 12.42
C GLU A 117 28.22 10.31 13.42
N PHE A 118 27.92 11.41 14.12
CA PHE A 118 26.83 11.50 15.08
C PHE A 118 25.76 12.47 14.58
N ILE A 119 24.51 12.04 14.56
CA ILE A 119 23.35 12.87 14.26
C ILE A 119 22.44 12.84 15.47
N ILE A 120 22.18 14.00 16.05
CA ILE A 120 21.34 14.17 17.23
C ILE A 120 20.08 14.92 16.79
N ALA A 121 18.91 14.31 16.98
CA ALA A 121 17.64 14.85 16.49
C ALA A 121 16.50 14.63 17.50
N GLY A 122 15.40 15.35 17.31
CA GLY A 122 14.18 15.15 18.07
C GLY A 122 13.15 14.28 17.32
N SER A 123 12.00 14.89 17.10
CA SER A 123 10.72 14.35 16.64
C SER A 123 10.72 13.97 15.15
N GLY A 124 11.64 14.52 14.36
CA GLY A 124 11.76 14.23 12.94
C GLY A 124 13.20 14.15 12.40
N LEU A 125 13.31 13.73 11.16
CA LEU A 125 14.52 13.73 10.33
C LEU A 125 14.13 14.25 8.93
N PRO A 126 15.09 14.66 8.08
CA PRO A 126 14.74 15.03 6.72
C PRO A 126 14.10 13.86 5.97
N LYS A 127 13.05 14.11 5.18
CA LYS A 127 12.33 13.05 4.43
C LYS A 127 13.20 12.25 3.45
N TYR A 128 14.31 12.85 3.02
CA TYR A 128 15.29 12.28 2.12
C TYR A 128 16.45 11.56 2.82
N PHE A 129 16.55 11.65 4.14
CA PHE A 129 17.70 11.13 4.88
C PHE A 129 17.74 9.60 4.81
N VAL A 130 18.94 9.06 4.60
CA VAL A 130 19.21 7.61 4.64
C VAL A 130 20.42 7.40 5.54
N LYS A 131 20.27 6.65 6.62
CA LYS A 131 21.37 6.35 7.54
C LYS A 131 22.41 5.45 6.86
N LYS A 132 23.69 5.79 6.96
CA LYS A 132 24.79 4.87 6.62
C LYS A 132 25.16 4.02 7.82
N LYS A 133 25.81 2.88 7.57
CA LYS A 133 26.26 1.96 8.64
C LYS A 133 27.20 2.65 9.64
N GLN A 134 28.04 3.58 9.17
CA GLN A 134 29.01 4.31 9.99
C GLN A 134 28.40 5.48 10.78
N GLN A 135 27.10 5.76 10.61
CA GLN A 135 26.45 6.88 11.29
C GLN A 135 25.67 6.40 12.52
N MET A 136 25.78 7.15 13.60
CA MET A 136 25.04 6.99 14.84
C MET A 136 23.98 8.08 14.93
N VAL A 137 22.74 7.72 14.62
CA VAL A 137 21.56 8.59 14.74
C VAL A 137 20.91 8.37 16.11
N ILE A 138 20.90 9.42 16.93
CA ILE A 138 20.41 9.43 18.31
C ILE A 138 19.23 10.38 18.38
N ARG A 139 18.10 9.89 18.87
CA ARG A 139 16.85 10.67 18.91
C ARG A 139 16.31 10.81 20.31
N PHE A 140 15.78 12.00 20.61
CA PHE A 140 15.11 12.29 21.88
C PHE A 140 13.67 12.69 21.59
N LEU A 141 12.72 11.88 22.05
CA LEU A 141 11.31 12.06 21.76
C LEU A 141 10.55 12.45 23.02
N SER A 142 9.63 13.41 22.86
CA SER A 142 8.52 13.62 23.78
C SER A 142 7.25 13.26 22.99
N PRO A 143 6.47 12.23 23.35
CA PRO A 143 5.27 11.90 22.59
C PRO A 143 4.30 13.09 22.59
N VAL A 144 3.99 13.61 21.41
CA VAL A 144 3.36 14.94 21.23
C VAL A 144 1.83 14.89 21.31
N ARG A 145 1.20 13.70 21.25
CA ARG A 145 -0.25 13.62 21.09
C ARG A 145 -0.90 12.47 21.86
N GLU A 146 -1.93 12.80 22.64
CA GLU A 146 -2.86 11.82 23.20
C GLU A 146 -3.71 11.23 22.06
N LYS A 147 -3.65 9.90 21.88
CA LYS A 147 -4.42 9.10 20.91
C LYS A 147 -4.30 9.56 19.44
N PRO A 148 -3.10 9.48 18.83
CA PRO A 148 -2.98 9.75 17.40
C PRO A 148 -3.75 8.70 16.58
N GLY A 149 -4.51 9.15 15.58
CA GLY A 149 -5.09 8.24 14.57
C GLY A 149 -4.01 7.56 13.73
N ARG A 150 -4.33 6.42 13.10
CA ARG A 150 -3.35 5.61 12.36
C ARG A 150 -2.74 6.33 11.17
N ASP A 151 -3.48 7.22 10.51
CA ASP A 151 -2.95 8.08 9.45
C ASP A 151 -1.81 8.98 9.94
N TRP A 152 -1.91 9.50 11.18
CA TRP A 152 -0.85 10.33 11.77
C TRP A 152 0.39 9.50 12.10
N LEU A 153 0.19 8.27 12.59
CA LEU A 153 1.28 7.32 12.86
C LEU A 153 1.98 6.88 11.56
N ALA A 154 1.23 6.71 10.47
CA ALA A 154 1.68 6.23 9.16
C ALA A 154 2.56 7.21 8.36
N GLN A 155 2.74 8.45 8.83
CA GLN A 155 3.63 9.44 8.22
C GLN A 155 5.09 8.96 8.20
N ASN A 156 6.05 9.79 7.77
CA ASN A 156 7.47 9.39 7.70
C ASN A 156 8.11 8.96 9.04
N ARG A 157 7.35 8.92 10.14
CA ARG A 157 7.83 8.57 11.47
C ARG A 157 8.46 7.18 11.52
N ILE A 158 7.84 6.17 10.90
CA ILE A 158 8.43 4.83 10.83
C ILE A 158 9.75 4.85 10.06
N SER A 159 9.78 5.49 8.89
CA SER A 159 11.02 5.67 8.12
C SER A 159 12.12 6.35 8.96
N TRP A 160 11.77 7.37 9.75
CA TRP A 160 12.71 8.02 10.66
C TRP A 160 13.18 7.11 11.80
N PHE A 161 12.30 6.31 12.40
CA PHE A 161 12.69 5.32 13.40
C PHE A 161 13.63 4.28 12.79
N MET A 162 13.31 3.76 11.61
CA MET A 162 14.16 2.78 10.91
C MET A 162 15.53 3.35 10.47
N ASN A 163 15.67 4.67 10.39
CA ASN A 163 16.94 5.36 10.18
C ASN A 163 17.59 5.88 11.47
N SER A 164 17.14 5.39 12.63
CA SER A 164 17.70 5.69 13.95
C SER A 164 18.60 4.55 14.45
N SER A 165 19.42 4.81 15.46
CA SER A 165 20.20 3.79 16.18
C SER A 165 19.77 3.72 17.63
N MET A 166 19.48 4.87 18.23
CA MET A 166 19.01 4.97 19.60
C MET A 166 17.88 5.99 19.67
N ILE A 167 16.82 5.64 20.41
CA ILE A 167 15.67 6.48 20.68
C ILE A 167 15.50 6.57 22.20
N PHE A 168 15.51 7.79 22.71
CA PHE A 168 15.32 8.09 24.12
C PHE A 168 13.95 8.73 24.36
N VAL A 169 13.25 8.24 25.38
CA VAL A 169 11.97 8.76 25.88
C VAL A 169 12.06 9.02 27.39
N LYS A 170 11.10 9.74 27.97
CA LYS A 170 11.18 10.18 29.37
C LYS A 170 10.76 9.11 30.37
N THR A 171 9.82 8.24 30.00
CA THR A 171 9.27 7.23 30.92
C THR A 171 9.10 5.87 30.26
N GLU A 172 9.02 4.82 31.06
CA GLU A 172 8.74 3.46 30.58
C GLU A 172 7.35 3.36 29.92
N GLU A 173 6.40 4.17 30.36
CA GLU A 173 5.07 4.22 29.74
C GLU A 173 5.14 4.81 28.32
N GLU A 174 5.90 5.89 28.12
CA GLU A 174 6.13 6.45 26.78
C GLU A 174 6.83 5.45 25.86
N LYS A 175 7.78 4.68 26.39
CA LYS A 175 8.46 3.61 25.65
C LYS A 175 7.46 2.56 25.18
N ARG A 176 6.61 2.05 26.08
CA ARG A 176 5.58 1.05 25.75
C ARG A 176 4.58 1.58 24.72
N ILE A 177 4.13 2.83 24.86
CA ILE A 177 3.23 3.47 23.90
C ILE A 177 3.90 3.56 22.52
N LEU A 178 5.16 4.00 22.46
CA LEU A 178 5.91 4.11 21.21
C LEU A 178 6.07 2.74 20.53
N GLU A 179 6.48 1.72 21.28
CA GLU A 179 6.66 0.35 20.78
C GLU A 179 5.35 -0.25 20.29
N ARG A 180 4.25 -0.03 21.02
CA ARG A 180 2.90 -0.53 20.67
C ARG A 180 2.32 0.19 19.45
N ASP A 181 2.23 1.52 19.49
CA ASP A 181 1.48 2.30 18.51
C ASP A 181 2.16 2.29 17.13
N TYR A 182 3.50 2.26 17.10
CA TYR A 182 4.26 2.10 15.84
C TYR A 182 4.66 0.65 15.54
N GLN A 183 4.27 -0.28 16.42
CA GLN A 183 4.54 -1.72 16.29
C GLN A 183 6.03 -2.00 16.07
N LEU A 184 6.93 -1.43 16.87
CA LEU A 184 8.38 -1.49 16.61
C LEU A 184 9.03 -2.80 17.05
N ASN A 185 8.39 -3.56 17.94
CA ASN A 185 8.93 -4.79 18.49
C ASN A 185 9.18 -5.85 17.42
N GLY A 186 10.43 -6.32 17.32
CA GLY A 186 10.89 -7.27 16.31
C GLY A 186 11.10 -6.67 14.90
N PHE A 187 10.84 -5.36 14.71
CA PHE A 187 11.01 -4.66 13.43
C PHE A 187 12.10 -3.60 13.46
N PHE A 188 12.15 -2.79 14.51
CA PHE A 188 13.22 -1.81 14.73
C PHE A 188 14.46 -2.47 15.32
N GLU A 189 15.61 -2.27 14.68
CA GLU A 189 16.90 -2.89 15.08
C GLU A 189 17.68 -2.06 16.10
N GLY A 190 17.31 -0.79 16.31
CA GLY A 190 18.00 0.08 17.26
C GLY A 190 17.48 -0.08 18.69
N GLU A 191 18.06 0.70 19.60
CA GLU A 191 17.67 0.71 21.01
C GLU A 191 16.57 1.75 21.28
N ILE A 192 15.55 1.37 22.05
CA ILE A 192 14.60 2.29 22.68
C ILE A 192 14.82 2.26 24.20
N ALA A 193 15.23 3.40 24.76
CA ALA A 193 15.62 3.52 26.16
C ALA A 193 14.92 4.69 26.86
N VAL A 194 14.77 4.56 28.17
CA VAL A 194 14.27 5.63 29.03
C VAL A 194 15.44 6.46 29.52
N ILE A 195 15.31 7.79 29.45
CA ILE A 195 16.29 8.72 30.00
C ILE A 195 15.62 9.74 30.92
N SER A 196 16.20 9.94 32.10
CA SER A 196 15.73 10.96 33.03
C SER A 196 16.43 12.29 32.79
N GLU A 197 15.73 13.39 33.06
CA GLU A 197 16.33 14.73 33.00
C GLU A 197 17.54 14.86 33.93
N HIS A 198 17.52 14.20 35.10
CA HIS A 198 18.66 14.20 36.01
C HIS A 198 19.91 13.58 35.37
N LEU A 199 19.75 12.47 34.63
CA LEU A 199 20.86 11.83 33.94
C LEU A 199 21.40 12.69 32.80
N ILE A 200 20.51 13.35 32.04
CA ILE A 200 20.87 14.30 30.98
C ILE A 200 21.78 15.40 31.54
N LYS A 201 21.40 15.96 32.70
CA LYS A 201 22.11 17.10 33.30
C LYS A 201 23.44 16.73 33.95
N LYS A 202 23.66 15.47 34.30
CA LYS A 202 24.79 15.06 35.16
C LYS A 202 25.91 14.34 34.42
N ASN A 203 25.61 13.40 33.50
CA ASN A 203 26.67 12.56 32.89
C ASN A 203 26.27 11.88 31.57
N TRP A 204 25.43 12.53 30.77
CA TRP A 204 24.79 11.88 29.61
C TRP A 204 25.78 11.49 28.50
N ILE A 205 26.87 12.25 28.27
CA ILE A 205 27.90 11.89 27.29
C ILE A 205 28.56 10.55 27.64
N SER A 206 28.87 10.35 28.92
CA SER A 206 29.49 9.11 29.40
C SER A 206 28.53 7.92 29.24
N GLU A 207 27.26 8.12 29.61
CA GLU A 207 26.19 7.14 29.39
C GLU A 207 26.05 6.79 27.91
N LEU A 208 26.03 7.79 27.03
CA LEU A 208 25.95 7.59 25.58
C LEU A 208 27.13 6.76 25.07
N LYS A 209 28.36 7.09 25.48
CA LYS A 209 29.56 6.34 25.08
C LYS A 209 29.48 4.87 25.51
N GLN A 210 29.06 4.63 26.76
CA GLN A 210 28.88 3.29 27.27
C GLN A 210 27.85 2.50 26.45
N ARG A 211 26.70 3.12 26.15
CA ARG A 211 25.66 2.50 25.31
C ARG A 211 26.11 2.24 23.89
N ILE A 212 26.87 3.16 23.27
CA ILE A 212 27.43 2.94 21.93
C ILE A 212 28.35 1.72 21.94
N SER A 213 29.23 1.60 22.95
CA SER A 213 30.11 0.43 23.08
C SER A 213 29.35 -0.87 23.29
N GLN A 214 28.22 -0.84 24.02
CA GLN A 214 27.36 -2.01 24.21
C GLN A 214 26.50 -2.33 22.98
N HIS A 215 26.07 -1.30 22.23
CA HIS A 215 25.29 -1.46 21.00
C HIS A 215 26.09 -2.19 19.92
N ASP A 216 27.40 -1.92 19.81
CA ASP A 216 28.28 -2.63 18.87
C ASP A 216 28.49 -4.12 19.25
N GLN A 217 28.16 -4.51 20.49
CA GLN A 217 28.22 -5.88 20.99
C GLN A 217 26.88 -6.61 20.97
N ARG A 218 25.75 -5.89 20.79
CA ARG A 218 24.42 -6.49 20.62
C ARG A 218 24.26 -7.01 19.19
N THR A 219 24.77 -8.20 18.96
CA THR A 219 24.30 -9.07 17.89
C THR A 219 23.44 -10.15 18.52
N GLU A 220 22.21 -10.29 18.01
CA GLU A 220 21.32 -11.44 18.23
C GLU A 220 20.50 -11.43 19.53
N ASP A 221 19.31 -10.80 19.46
CA ASP A 221 18.07 -11.29 20.10
C ASP A 221 16.88 -10.44 19.63
N MET A 222 16.74 -10.26 18.31
CA MET A 222 15.45 -9.83 17.77
C MET A 222 14.51 -11.02 17.77
N ASP A 223 13.31 -10.82 18.32
CA ASP A 223 12.21 -11.77 18.16
C ASP A 223 11.86 -11.87 16.66
N THR A 224 12.44 -12.88 16.02
CA THR A 224 12.26 -13.25 14.61
C THR A 224 11.20 -14.33 14.43
N SER A 225 10.44 -14.65 15.50
CA SER A 225 9.44 -15.72 15.47
C SER A 225 8.32 -15.44 14.45
N ARG A 226 8.00 -14.16 14.23
CA ARG A 226 6.99 -13.72 13.26
C ARG A 226 7.60 -13.49 11.89
N LYS A 227 6.94 -14.04 10.86
CA LYS A 227 7.30 -13.84 9.46
C LYS A 227 6.91 -12.45 8.99
N LYS A 228 7.85 -11.71 8.43
CA LYS A 228 7.65 -10.32 8.01
C LYS A 228 7.13 -10.27 6.58
N ILE A 229 5.99 -9.60 6.37
CA ILE A 229 5.40 -9.42 5.04
C ILE A 229 5.27 -7.93 4.74
N LEU A 230 5.81 -7.52 3.60
CA LEU A 230 5.66 -6.16 3.08
C LEU A 230 4.60 -6.15 1.97
N ILE A 231 3.52 -5.42 2.19
CA ILE A 231 2.51 -5.15 1.18
C ILE A 231 2.79 -3.78 0.56
N LEU A 232 2.93 -3.73 -0.76
CA LEU A 232 3.12 -2.49 -1.52
C LEU A 232 1.82 -2.15 -2.25
N ASN A 233 1.30 -0.93 -2.03
CA ASN A 233 0.08 -0.44 -2.67
C ASN A 233 0.37 0.68 -3.69
N GLY A 234 -0.16 0.50 -4.91
CA GLY A 234 0.09 1.35 -6.07
C GLY A 234 -0.75 2.62 -6.19
N GLN A 235 -2.05 2.55 -5.92
CA GLN A 235 -3.04 3.58 -6.29
C GLN A 235 -3.99 4.02 -5.16
N GLY A 236 -3.83 3.46 -3.96
CA GLY A 236 -4.56 3.80 -2.73
C GLY A 236 -5.63 2.78 -2.35
N MET A 237 -6.53 3.15 -1.43
CA MET A 237 -7.40 2.18 -0.73
C MET A 237 -8.74 1.81 -1.41
N ARG A 238 -9.08 2.34 -2.60
CA ARG A 238 -10.41 2.12 -3.20
C ARG A 238 -10.70 0.64 -3.55
N GLU A 239 -9.99 0.11 -4.54
CA GLU A 239 -10.16 -1.28 -5.00
C GLU A 239 -9.10 -2.18 -4.35
N GLU A 240 -7.85 -1.70 -4.32
CA GLU A 240 -6.69 -2.41 -3.75
C GLU A 240 -6.81 -2.56 -2.22
N GLY A 241 -7.56 -1.67 -1.54
CA GLY A 241 -7.76 -1.71 -0.09
C GLY A 241 -8.43 -2.99 0.40
N ARG A 242 -9.44 -3.47 -0.32
CA ARG A 242 -10.13 -4.72 0.05
C ARG A 242 -9.23 -5.94 -0.03
N MET A 243 -8.40 -6.00 -1.07
CA MET A 243 -7.42 -7.08 -1.20
C MET A 243 -6.43 -7.06 -0.05
N ILE A 244 -6.04 -5.86 0.41
CA ILE A 244 -5.15 -5.70 1.57
C ILE A 244 -5.85 -6.14 2.86
N GLU A 245 -7.12 -5.78 3.06
CA GLU A 245 -7.93 -6.23 4.20
C GLU A 245 -8.05 -7.76 4.21
N ILE A 246 -8.42 -8.37 3.08
CA ILE A 246 -8.52 -9.82 2.94
C ILE A 246 -7.19 -10.50 3.28
N ILE A 247 -6.06 -10.00 2.76
CA ILE A 247 -4.73 -10.53 3.11
C ILE A 247 -4.50 -10.43 4.61
N ALA A 248 -4.74 -9.26 5.19
CA ALA A 248 -4.42 -9.00 6.59
C ALA A 248 -5.29 -9.79 7.56
N ASP A 249 -6.60 -9.89 7.29
CA ASP A 249 -7.56 -10.61 8.12
C ASP A 249 -7.39 -12.13 8.03
N SER A 250 -6.85 -12.63 6.92
CA SER A 250 -6.57 -14.06 6.73
C SER A 250 -5.29 -14.53 7.44
N LEU A 251 -4.41 -13.62 7.86
CA LEU A 251 -3.10 -13.95 8.41
C LEU A 251 -3.09 -13.81 9.93
N ASP A 252 -2.58 -14.86 10.60
CA ASP A 252 -2.49 -14.89 12.06
C ASP A 252 -1.42 -13.91 12.59
N PRO A 253 -1.79 -12.88 13.36
CA PRO A 253 -0.85 -11.86 13.85
C PRO A 253 0.19 -12.39 14.85
N ARG A 254 -0.02 -13.60 15.40
CA ARG A 254 0.97 -14.30 16.23
C ARG A 254 2.09 -14.93 15.39
N ARG A 255 1.86 -15.14 14.09
CA ARG A 255 2.80 -15.77 13.16
C ARG A 255 3.35 -14.81 12.11
N TYR A 256 2.63 -13.73 11.82
CA TYR A 256 2.95 -12.78 10.76
C TYR A 256 3.02 -11.34 11.28
N ASP A 257 4.04 -10.60 10.83
CA ASP A 257 4.17 -9.15 11.03
C ASP A 257 3.95 -8.45 9.69
N LEU A 258 2.88 -7.65 9.59
CA LEU A 258 2.44 -7.06 8.33
C LEU A 258 2.81 -5.58 8.27
N THR A 259 3.49 -5.18 7.20
CA THR A 259 3.76 -3.78 6.89
C THR A 259 3.14 -3.40 5.56
N LEU A 260 2.31 -2.36 5.54
CA LEU A 260 1.72 -1.79 4.33
C LEU A 260 2.41 -0.48 3.98
N ALA A 261 3.11 -0.46 2.85
CA ALA A 261 3.70 0.74 2.29
C ALA A 261 2.85 1.29 1.14
N MET A 262 2.50 2.57 1.22
CA MET A 262 1.67 3.22 0.21
C MET A 262 2.07 4.68 0.00
N LYS A 263 1.53 5.30 -1.05
CA LYS A 263 1.68 6.75 -1.25
C LYS A 263 0.61 7.46 -0.44
N LYS A 264 1.01 8.47 0.35
CA LYS A 264 0.04 9.34 1.03
C LYS A 264 -0.86 10.03 0.00
N LYS A 265 -2.17 9.81 0.07
CA LYS A 265 -3.14 10.60 -0.71
C LYS A 265 -3.29 11.95 -0.02
N THR A 266 -3.28 13.03 -0.81
CA THR A 266 -3.49 14.38 -0.28
C THR A 266 -4.93 14.62 0.18
N ASN A 267 -5.89 13.79 -0.29
CA ASN A 267 -7.33 13.96 -0.10
C ASN A 267 -8.04 12.68 0.39
N THR A 268 -7.36 11.73 1.05
CA THR A 268 -8.08 10.62 1.69
C THR A 268 -8.87 11.17 2.87
N GLU A 269 -10.19 11.02 2.82
CA GLU A 269 -11.02 11.01 4.01
C GLU A 269 -10.41 9.95 4.94
N GLY A 270 -9.86 10.37 6.09
CA GLY A 270 -9.02 9.51 6.93
C GLY A 270 -9.71 8.28 7.54
N GLY A 271 -10.98 7.99 7.21
CA GLY A 271 -11.74 6.84 7.71
C GLY A 271 -11.16 5.51 7.27
N GLU A 272 -10.96 5.30 5.96
CA GLU A 272 -10.58 3.99 5.38
C GLU A 272 -9.31 3.38 5.98
N ILE A 273 -8.33 4.20 6.36
CA ILE A 273 -7.04 3.73 6.91
C ILE A 273 -7.13 3.42 8.41
N ASN A 274 -8.03 4.09 9.12
CA ASN A 274 -8.29 3.79 10.53
C ASN A 274 -9.07 2.48 10.67
N ASP A 275 -9.90 2.13 9.68
CA ASP A 275 -10.72 0.91 9.67
C ASP A 275 -9.94 -0.36 9.29
N LEU A 276 -8.73 -0.24 8.74
CA LEU A 276 -7.86 -1.37 8.43
C LEU A 276 -7.59 -2.23 9.67
N ASN A 277 -7.23 -3.50 9.46
CA ASN A 277 -6.76 -4.37 10.55
C ASN A 277 -5.64 -3.71 11.38
N ALA A 278 -5.81 -3.68 12.69
CA ALA A 278 -4.91 -2.98 13.62
C ALA A 278 -3.49 -3.59 13.64
N ASN A 279 -3.33 -4.86 13.25
CA ASN A 279 -2.04 -5.56 13.19
C ASN A 279 -1.20 -5.18 11.97
N ILE A 280 -1.67 -4.26 11.11
CA ILE A 280 -0.90 -3.75 9.98
C ILE A 280 -0.12 -2.50 10.40
N ARG A 281 1.21 -2.55 10.29
CA ARG A 281 2.07 -1.37 10.37
C ARG A 281 1.97 -0.56 9.08
N LEU A 282 1.79 0.75 9.17
CA LEU A 282 1.61 1.61 8.00
C LEU A 282 2.85 2.47 7.71
N ILE A 283 3.29 2.54 6.45
CA ILE A 283 4.38 3.40 6.00
C ILE A 283 3.94 4.22 4.79
N TYR A 284 3.98 5.54 4.90
CA TYR A 284 3.90 6.41 3.73
C TYR A 284 5.25 6.63 3.07
N ARG A 285 5.28 6.40 1.76
CA ARG A 285 6.36 6.87 0.90
C ARG A 285 6.16 8.35 0.61
N GLU A 286 6.76 9.21 1.42
CA GLU A 286 6.93 10.63 1.09
C GLU A 286 8.35 10.93 0.61
N GLY A 287 8.53 12.11 -0.01
CA GLY A 287 9.82 12.53 -0.57
C GLY A 287 10.13 11.93 -1.94
N SER A 288 11.38 12.13 -2.38
CA SER A 288 11.93 11.57 -3.61
C SER A 288 13.00 10.53 -3.32
N PHE A 289 13.42 9.81 -4.35
CA PHE A 289 14.65 9.01 -4.29
C PHE A 289 15.81 9.89 -3.83
N SER A 290 16.67 9.33 -2.97
CA SER A 290 17.91 9.96 -2.53
C SER A 290 19.03 9.57 -3.49
N CYS A 291 19.23 10.31 -4.57
CA CYS A 291 20.16 9.95 -5.63
C CYS A 291 20.81 11.20 -6.25
N SER A 292 21.97 11.08 -6.90
CA SER A 292 22.57 12.22 -7.60
C SER A 292 21.65 12.72 -8.74
N MET A 293 21.98 13.87 -9.32
CA MET A 293 21.23 14.43 -10.44
C MET A 293 21.21 13.48 -11.65
N GLU A 294 22.37 12.96 -12.02
CA GLU A 294 22.53 11.99 -13.11
C GLU A 294 21.73 10.70 -12.82
N GLU A 295 21.87 10.17 -11.61
CA GLU A 295 21.11 9.02 -11.14
C GLU A 295 19.59 9.26 -11.17
N TYR A 296 19.15 10.47 -10.85
CA TYR A 296 17.74 10.87 -10.86
C TYR A 296 17.19 10.90 -12.28
N ILE A 297 17.93 11.44 -13.24
CA ILE A 297 17.53 11.47 -14.65
C ILE A 297 17.35 10.05 -15.18
N ASP A 298 18.32 9.17 -14.92
CA ASP A 298 18.27 7.77 -15.37
C ASP A 298 17.07 7.01 -14.81
N ILE A 299 16.87 7.08 -13.49
CA ILE A 299 15.78 6.35 -12.86
C ILE A 299 14.42 6.93 -13.27
N GLN A 300 14.28 8.25 -13.40
CA GLN A 300 13.03 8.86 -13.89
C GLN A 300 12.75 8.49 -15.33
N TYR A 301 13.77 8.42 -16.18
CA TYR A 301 13.61 7.99 -17.56
C TYR A 301 13.07 6.56 -17.64
N LEU A 302 13.69 5.61 -16.93
CA LEU A 302 13.23 4.22 -16.90
C LEU A 302 11.81 4.11 -16.35
N LEU A 303 11.55 4.68 -15.17
CA LEU A 303 10.25 4.58 -14.51
C LEU A 303 9.11 5.16 -15.35
N LYS A 304 9.37 6.22 -16.12
CA LYS A 304 8.39 6.81 -17.04
C LYS A 304 8.23 6.02 -18.32
N ASN A 305 9.28 5.34 -18.82
CA ASN A 305 9.29 4.77 -20.16
C ASN A 305 9.32 3.24 -20.22
N PHE A 306 9.27 2.52 -19.09
CA PHE A 306 9.20 1.05 -19.11
C PHE A 306 8.11 0.50 -20.03
N HIS A 307 6.95 1.15 -20.05
CA HIS A 307 5.85 0.78 -20.93
C HIS A 307 6.17 0.97 -22.43
N ALA A 308 7.13 1.82 -22.80
CA ALA A 308 7.39 2.18 -24.20
C ALA A 308 8.57 1.43 -24.85
N PHE A 309 9.49 0.82 -24.09
CA PHE A 309 10.69 0.18 -24.65
C PHE A 309 10.37 -0.98 -25.60
N ASP A 310 11.19 -1.14 -26.65
CA ASP A 310 11.14 -2.32 -27.53
C ASP A 310 11.71 -3.57 -26.86
N HIS A 311 12.78 -3.40 -26.08
CA HIS A 311 13.46 -4.47 -25.36
C HIS A 311 13.42 -4.23 -23.85
N LEU A 312 12.26 -4.48 -23.23
CA LEU A 312 12.03 -4.20 -21.81
C LEU A 312 13.06 -4.88 -20.89
N GLU A 313 13.40 -6.14 -21.13
CA GLU A 313 14.36 -6.86 -20.29
C GLU A 313 15.73 -6.18 -20.31
N LYS A 314 16.18 -5.70 -21.47
CA LYS A 314 17.42 -4.93 -21.59
C LYS A 314 17.30 -3.63 -20.80
N ALA A 315 16.20 -2.90 -20.93
CA ALA A 315 15.96 -1.66 -20.19
C ALA A 315 15.94 -1.87 -18.67
N TYR A 316 15.33 -2.97 -18.20
CA TYR A 316 15.30 -3.31 -16.78
C TYR A 316 16.69 -3.56 -16.19
N ARG A 317 17.64 -4.11 -16.97
CA ARG A 317 19.04 -4.28 -16.53
C ARG A 317 19.77 -2.96 -16.28
N PHE A 318 19.29 -1.85 -16.85
CA PHE A 318 19.82 -0.51 -16.56
C PHE A 318 19.20 0.13 -15.31
N LEU A 319 18.19 -0.48 -14.70
CA LEU A 319 17.65 0.00 -13.43
C LEU A 319 18.74 -0.09 -12.36
N ASN A 320 19.23 1.07 -11.92
CA ASN A 320 20.30 1.14 -10.94
C ASN A 320 19.82 0.64 -9.56
N GLN A 321 20.14 -0.62 -9.28
CA GLN A 321 19.76 -1.31 -8.05
C GLN A 321 20.34 -0.68 -6.78
N LYS A 322 21.44 0.09 -6.88
CA LYS A 322 21.99 0.83 -5.73
C LYS A 322 21.00 1.89 -5.25
N ILE A 323 20.42 2.66 -6.17
CA ILE A 323 19.41 3.69 -5.86
C ILE A 323 18.15 3.05 -5.28
N VAL A 324 17.67 1.97 -5.90
CA VAL A 324 16.46 1.26 -5.45
C VAL A 324 16.66 0.71 -4.03
N ARG A 325 17.81 0.09 -3.74
CA ARG A 325 18.13 -0.39 -2.39
C ARG A 325 18.29 0.76 -1.38
N ARG A 326 18.83 1.90 -1.81
CA ARG A 326 18.93 3.11 -0.97
C ARG A 326 17.54 3.66 -0.63
N GLU A 327 16.60 3.62 -1.57
CA GLU A 327 15.19 3.95 -1.31
C GLU A 327 14.54 2.97 -0.33
N CYS A 328 14.80 1.66 -0.46
CA CYS A 328 14.31 0.67 0.50
C CYS A 328 14.84 0.97 1.92
N ARG A 329 16.15 1.26 2.05
CA ARG A 329 16.75 1.67 3.32
C ARG A 329 16.13 2.95 3.88
N ARG A 330 15.80 3.91 3.01
CA ARG A 330 15.09 5.12 3.43
C ARG A 330 13.76 4.78 4.09
N LEU A 331 12.98 3.89 3.50
CA LEU A 331 11.61 3.63 3.93
C LEU A 331 11.52 2.70 5.15
N TRP A 332 12.33 1.65 5.23
CA TRP A 332 12.26 0.64 6.29
C TRP A 332 13.62 0.14 6.79
N GLY A 333 14.69 0.93 6.59
CA GLY A 333 16.01 0.63 7.13
C GLY A 333 16.60 -0.69 6.62
N SER A 334 17.16 -1.48 7.51
CA SER A 334 17.75 -2.79 7.23
C SER A 334 16.73 -3.93 7.18
N ALA A 335 15.45 -3.66 7.46
CA ALA A 335 14.43 -4.69 7.58
C ALA A 335 14.38 -5.61 6.36
N GLU A 336 14.45 -6.91 6.62
CA GLU A 336 14.29 -7.97 5.64
C GLU A 336 12.92 -8.62 5.80
N PHE A 337 12.37 -9.10 4.70
CA PHE A 337 11.01 -9.65 4.66
C PHE A 337 11.03 -11.11 4.20
N ASP A 338 10.12 -11.91 4.72
CA ASP A 338 9.90 -13.25 4.18
C ASP A 338 9.18 -13.15 2.83
N ALA A 339 8.23 -12.24 2.70
CA ALA A 339 7.53 -12.01 1.45
C ALA A 339 7.24 -10.52 1.18
N VAL A 340 7.22 -10.16 -0.10
CA VAL A 340 6.67 -8.91 -0.61
C VAL A 340 5.45 -9.22 -1.44
N ILE A 341 4.33 -8.55 -1.18
CA ILE A 341 3.11 -8.64 -1.96
C ILE A 341 2.84 -7.28 -2.60
N TYR A 342 2.79 -7.22 -3.92
CA TYR A 342 2.38 -6.02 -4.64
C TYR A 342 0.91 -6.13 -5.04
N VAL A 343 0.10 -5.20 -4.50
CA VAL A 343 -1.30 -5.01 -4.84
C VAL A 343 -1.39 -3.65 -5.52
N GLY A 344 -1.45 -3.63 -6.86
CA GLY A 344 -1.24 -2.37 -7.56
C GLY A 344 -1.42 -2.40 -9.07
N ASN A 345 -2.04 -1.34 -9.60
CA ASN A 345 -2.25 -1.13 -11.03
C ASN A 345 -1.25 -0.13 -11.66
N HIS A 346 -0.82 -0.44 -12.89
CA HIS A 346 -0.17 0.47 -13.87
C HIS A 346 0.90 1.46 -13.35
N SER A 347 1.71 1.07 -12.36
CA SER A 347 2.83 1.87 -11.86
C SER A 347 4.12 1.09 -12.00
N ALA A 348 5.18 1.72 -12.49
CA ALA A 348 6.52 1.14 -12.51
C ALA A 348 7.31 1.42 -11.21
N VAL A 349 6.90 2.42 -10.42
CA VAL A 349 7.65 2.86 -9.22
C VAL A 349 7.66 1.79 -8.15
N TRP A 350 6.48 1.26 -7.78
CA TRP A 350 6.38 0.24 -6.73
C TRP A 350 6.98 -1.11 -7.12
N PRO A 351 6.79 -1.63 -8.35
CA PRO A 351 7.55 -2.79 -8.82
C PRO A 351 9.05 -2.54 -8.77
N ALA A 352 9.53 -1.38 -9.24
CA ALA A 352 10.96 -1.07 -9.17
C ALA A 352 11.44 -1.09 -7.71
N ILE A 353 10.71 -0.50 -6.77
CA ILE A 353 11.02 -0.58 -5.33
C ILE A 353 11.01 -2.04 -4.85
N ALA A 354 10.00 -2.82 -5.20
CA ALA A 354 9.89 -4.25 -4.87
C ALA A 354 11.13 -5.04 -5.34
N SER A 355 11.70 -4.68 -6.49
CA SER A 355 12.93 -5.32 -6.99
C SER A 355 14.11 -5.17 -6.03
N GLY A 356 14.22 -4.03 -5.35
CA GLY A 356 15.29 -3.75 -4.40
C GLY A 356 15.02 -4.22 -2.97
N VAL A 357 13.79 -4.67 -2.65
CA VAL A 357 13.49 -5.24 -1.34
C VAL A 357 14.25 -6.56 -1.18
N LYS A 358 14.89 -6.71 -0.02
CA LYS A 358 15.41 -8.00 0.44
C LYS A 358 14.26 -8.85 0.94
N ALA A 359 13.81 -9.77 0.09
CA ALA A 359 12.76 -10.71 0.44
C ALA A 359 13.03 -12.10 -0.14
N LYS A 360 12.59 -13.13 0.58
CA LYS A 360 12.69 -14.53 0.11
C LYS A 360 11.73 -14.81 -1.05
N LYS A 361 10.58 -14.14 -1.05
CA LYS A 361 9.55 -14.27 -2.10
C LYS A 361 8.92 -12.95 -2.47
N LYS A 362 8.64 -12.73 -3.76
CA LYS A 362 7.99 -11.54 -4.32
C LYS A 362 6.78 -11.97 -5.14
N ILE A 363 5.61 -11.50 -4.72
CA ILE A 363 4.33 -11.89 -5.28
C ILE A 363 3.61 -10.65 -5.81
N ARG A 364 2.96 -10.77 -6.95
CA ARG A 364 1.99 -9.79 -7.45
C ARG A 364 0.59 -10.36 -7.39
N ILE A 365 -0.36 -9.58 -6.90
CA ILE A 365 -1.79 -9.89 -7.02
C ILE A 365 -2.32 -9.27 -8.31
N GLU A 366 -3.00 -10.07 -9.12
CA GLU A 366 -3.63 -9.64 -10.36
C GLU A 366 -5.13 -9.91 -10.29
N SER A 367 -5.87 -8.91 -9.82
CA SER A 367 -7.34 -8.98 -9.64
C SER A 367 -8.13 -8.56 -10.87
N ARG A 368 -7.48 -8.17 -11.96
CA ARG A 368 -8.14 -7.69 -13.18
C ARG A 368 -8.27 -8.79 -14.21
N ASN A 369 -9.32 -8.69 -15.03
CA ASN A 369 -9.43 -9.47 -16.24
C ASN A 369 -8.47 -8.91 -17.30
N LEU A 370 -7.32 -9.56 -17.49
CA LEU A 370 -6.27 -9.07 -18.39
C LEU A 370 -6.68 -9.03 -19.86
N GLU A 371 -7.58 -9.91 -20.30
CA GLU A 371 -8.08 -9.90 -21.68
C GLU A 371 -8.93 -8.65 -21.95
N GLN A 372 -9.84 -8.34 -21.03
CA GLN A 372 -10.63 -7.10 -21.11
C GLN A 372 -9.75 -5.85 -21.06
N GLU A 373 -8.73 -5.84 -20.19
CA GLU A 373 -7.77 -4.73 -20.11
C GLU A 373 -6.98 -4.55 -21.42
N GLU A 374 -6.62 -5.64 -22.11
CA GLU A 374 -6.00 -5.56 -23.44
C GLU A 374 -7.01 -5.09 -24.51
N GLN A 375 -8.28 -5.49 -24.43
CA GLN A 375 -9.32 -5.04 -25.36
C GLN A 375 -9.58 -3.52 -25.24
N LYS A 376 -9.50 -2.97 -24.02
CA LYS A 376 -9.56 -1.50 -23.78
C LYS A 376 -8.40 -0.75 -24.45
N CYS A 377 -7.32 -1.43 -24.84
CA CYS A 377 -6.19 -0.83 -25.55
C CYS A 377 -6.48 -0.68 -27.06
N GLN A 378 -7.09 0.46 -27.43
CA GLN A 378 -7.50 0.76 -28.81
C GLN A 378 -6.35 0.95 -29.83
N THR A 379 -5.10 1.14 -29.39
CA THR A 379 -3.96 1.40 -30.30
C THR A 379 -2.85 0.37 -30.11
N LYS A 380 -2.04 0.15 -31.16
CA LYS A 380 -0.85 -0.74 -31.10
C LYS A 380 0.09 -0.34 -29.96
N ASN A 381 0.31 0.97 -29.77
CA ASN A 381 1.17 1.48 -28.70
C ASN A 381 0.61 1.22 -27.30
N LYS A 382 -0.72 1.35 -27.10
CA LYS A 382 -1.36 1.01 -25.83
C LYS A 382 -1.27 -0.49 -25.53
N LYS A 383 -1.48 -1.36 -26.53
CA LYS A 383 -1.32 -2.82 -26.38
C LYS A 383 0.12 -3.19 -26.02
N LYS A 384 1.12 -2.62 -26.72
CA LYS A 384 2.54 -2.78 -26.38
C LYS A 384 2.82 -2.32 -24.94
N SER A 385 2.29 -1.16 -24.55
CA SER A 385 2.44 -0.61 -23.20
C SER A 385 1.91 -1.55 -22.13
N PHE A 386 0.72 -2.10 -22.34
CA PHE A 386 0.12 -3.09 -21.46
C PHE A 386 0.99 -4.34 -21.33
N ARG A 387 1.44 -4.91 -22.46
CA ARG A 387 2.31 -6.10 -22.48
C ARG A 387 3.66 -5.86 -21.83
N ASN A 388 4.27 -4.70 -22.04
CA ASN A 388 5.51 -4.30 -21.38
C ASN A 388 5.34 -4.24 -19.86
N MET A 389 4.20 -3.74 -19.36
CA MET A 389 3.95 -3.77 -17.92
C MET A 389 3.79 -5.21 -17.39
N MET A 390 3.11 -6.09 -18.12
CA MET A 390 3.01 -7.51 -17.74
C MET A 390 4.38 -8.20 -17.70
N GLN A 391 5.24 -7.91 -18.68
CA GLN A 391 6.60 -8.43 -18.71
C GLN A 391 7.45 -7.85 -17.56
N LEU A 392 7.31 -6.56 -17.22
CA LEU A 392 8.01 -5.93 -16.10
C LEU A 392 7.68 -6.64 -14.79
N TYR A 393 6.41 -6.97 -14.57
CA TYR A 393 5.98 -7.71 -13.38
C TYR A 393 6.63 -9.09 -13.31
N GLN A 394 6.71 -9.82 -14.42
CA GLN A 394 7.35 -11.14 -14.44
C GLN A 394 8.86 -11.13 -14.22
N LEU A 395 9.54 -10.01 -14.53
CA LEU A 395 10.97 -9.82 -14.27
C LEU A 395 11.25 -9.57 -12.77
N ILE A 396 10.26 -9.06 -12.03
CA ILE A 396 10.43 -8.60 -10.64
C ILE A 396 9.84 -9.58 -9.64
N PHE A 397 8.67 -10.15 -9.97
CA PHE A 397 7.91 -11.02 -9.10
C PHE A 397 8.14 -12.49 -9.48
N ASP A 398 8.30 -13.32 -8.45
CA ASP A 398 8.49 -14.75 -8.59
C ASP A 398 7.21 -15.38 -9.13
N GLN A 399 6.05 -14.90 -8.66
CA GLN A 399 4.73 -15.46 -8.94
C GLN A 399 3.66 -14.36 -9.07
N MET A 400 2.69 -14.56 -9.95
CA MET A 400 1.48 -13.76 -10.09
C MET A 400 0.27 -14.56 -9.62
N ILE A 401 -0.53 -14.00 -8.73
CA ILE A 401 -1.71 -14.66 -8.14
C ILE A 401 -2.98 -14.10 -8.76
N PHE A 402 -3.82 -15.01 -9.22
CA PHE A 402 -5.10 -14.72 -9.87
C PHE A 402 -6.27 -15.16 -8.98
N PRO A 403 -7.45 -14.52 -9.12
CA PRO A 403 -8.64 -14.84 -8.33
C PRO A 403 -9.26 -16.20 -8.70
N SER A 404 -8.92 -16.76 -9.87
CA SER A 404 -9.41 -18.06 -10.28
C SER A 404 -8.41 -18.82 -11.15
N LYS A 405 -8.61 -20.13 -11.25
CA LYS A 405 -7.88 -20.99 -12.19
C LYS A 405 -8.13 -20.59 -13.64
N ALA A 406 -9.34 -20.16 -13.96
CA ALA A 406 -9.75 -19.75 -15.30
C ALA A 406 -8.97 -18.50 -15.74
N ASP A 407 -8.93 -17.46 -14.90
CA ASP A 407 -8.18 -16.22 -15.16
C ASP A 407 -6.69 -16.50 -15.35
N MET A 408 -6.10 -17.35 -14.49
CA MET A 408 -4.71 -17.74 -14.62
C MET A 408 -4.44 -18.46 -15.96
N ARG A 409 -5.28 -19.44 -16.31
CA ARG A 409 -5.13 -20.21 -17.58
C ARG A 409 -5.30 -19.32 -18.79
N GLN A 410 -6.25 -18.38 -18.76
CA GLN A 410 -6.45 -17.39 -19.81
C GLN A 410 -5.23 -16.47 -19.94
N ALA A 411 -4.66 -16.01 -18.83
CA ALA A 411 -3.46 -15.18 -18.83
C ALA A 411 -2.24 -15.90 -19.44
N VAL A 412 -2.08 -17.21 -19.17
CA VAL A 412 -1.05 -18.04 -19.80
C VAL A 412 -1.33 -18.21 -21.29
N ARG A 413 -2.58 -18.57 -21.66
CA ARG A 413 -3.00 -18.81 -23.05
C ARG A 413 -2.80 -17.58 -23.94
N GLN A 414 -3.11 -16.39 -23.42
CA GLN A 414 -2.94 -15.11 -24.13
C GLN A 414 -1.48 -14.59 -24.09
N GLY A 415 -0.57 -15.31 -23.42
CA GLY A 415 0.84 -14.92 -23.31
C GLY A 415 1.10 -13.70 -22.43
N PHE A 416 0.15 -13.31 -21.57
CA PHE A 416 0.36 -12.24 -20.59
C PHE A 416 1.34 -12.66 -19.51
N ILE A 417 1.36 -13.94 -19.16
CA ILE A 417 2.33 -14.53 -18.24
C ILE A 417 2.94 -15.81 -18.84
N LYS A 418 4.20 -16.09 -18.48
CA LYS A 418 4.85 -17.37 -18.80
C LYS A 418 4.23 -18.53 -18.01
N GLU A 419 4.28 -19.72 -18.59
CA GLU A 419 3.90 -20.94 -17.88
C GLU A 419 4.75 -21.11 -16.60
N GLY A 420 4.12 -21.58 -15.52
CA GLY A 420 4.75 -21.71 -14.21
C GLY A 420 4.89 -20.41 -13.40
N LYS A 421 4.63 -19.23 -13.98
CA LYS A 421 4.63 -17.94 -13.24
C LYS A 421 3.31 -17.62 -12.55
N GLY A 422 2.23 -18.28 -12.94
CA GLY A 422 0.90 -18.10 -12.36
C GLY A 422 0.65 -19.04 -11.18
N ALA A 423 -0.07 -18.55 -10.17
CA ALA A 423 -0.90 -19.40 -9.33
C ALA A 423 -2.25 -18.73 -9.12
N TYR A 424 -3.14 -19.46 -8.48
CA TYR A 424 -4.46 -18.99 -8.15
C TYR A 424 -4.84 -19.51 -6.79
N PHE A 425 -5.74 -18.79 -6.16
CA PHE A 425 -6.64 -19.32 -5.16
C PHE A 425 -7.89 -18.48 -5.25
N TYR A 426 -9.02 -19.08 -4.93
CA TYR A 426 -10.27 -18.36 -4.96
C TYR A 426 -10.32 -17.38 -3.80
N TYR A 427 -10.21 -16.09 -4.10
CA TYR A 427 -10.46 -15.03 -3.14
C TYR A 427 -11.63 -14.18 -3.63
N PRO A 428 -12.56 -13.81 -2.74
CA PRO A 428 -13.63 -12.92 -3.15
C PRO A 428 -13.07 -11.51 -3.33
N THR A 429 -13.52 -10.82 -4.35
CA THR A 429 -13.23 -9.39 -4.55
C THR A 429 -14.17 -8.47 -3.74
N GLY A 430 -14.99 -9.05 -2.86
CA GLY A 430 -15.98 -8.37 -2.01
C GLY A 430 -16.25 -9.10 -0.69
N ASN A 431 -17.03 -8.49 0.20
CA ASN A 431 -17.31 -9.01 1.55
C ASN A 431 -18.27 -10.21 1.52
N VAL A 432 -17.77 -11.42 1.73
CA VAL A 432 -18.62 -12.63 1.73
C VAL A 432 -19.28 -12.92 3.07
N ILE A 433 -18.80 -12.32 4.15
CA ILE A 433 -19.29 -12.57 5.50
C ILE A 433 -20.47 -11.64 5.80
N PRO A 434 -21.64 -12.17 6.17
CA PRO A 434 -22.78 -11.34 6.53
C PRO A 434 -22.51 -10.46 7.75
N LYS A 435 -22.79 -9.15 7.65
CA LYS A 435 -22.78 -8.29 8.83
C LYS A 435 -24.04 -8.56 9.65
N ARG A 436 -23.88 -8.61 10.98
CA ARG A 436 -24.97 -8.95 11.92
C ARG A 436 -25.75 -7.72 12.42
N GLU A 437 -25.29 -6.51 12.13
CA GLU A 437 -25.99 -5.28 12.49
C GLU A 437 -26.84 -4.79 11.31
N TYR A 438 -28.16 -4.97 11.40
CA TYR A 438 -29.11 -4.46 10.42
C TYR A 438 -29.31 -2.96 10.61
N ARG A 439 -29.07 -2.16 9.57
CA ARG A 439 -29.61 -0.80 9.47
C ARG A 439 -30.76 -0.78 8.48
N GLU A 440 -31.80 0.00 8.77
CA GLU A 440 -32.84 0.29 7.78
C GLU A 440 -32.25 1.13 6.65
N ASN A 441 -31.75 0.46 5.61
CA ASN A 441 -31.11 1.06 4.44
C ASN A 441 -32.11 1.26 3.28
N ILE A 442 -33.43 1.25 3.53
CA ILE A 442 -34.46 1.34 2.48
C ILE A 442 -34.92 2.78 2.27
N ILE A 443 -34.92 3.24 1.02
CA ILE A 443 -35.41 4.56 0.63
C ILE A 443 -36.53 4.41 -0.40
N TRP A 444 -37.55 5.26 -0.29
CA TRP A 444 -38.62 5.38 -1.27
C TRP A 444 -38.30 6.48 -2.29
N HIS A 445 -38.32 6.14 -3.58
CA HIS A 445 -38.20 7.10 -4.67
C HIS A 445 -39.17 6.74 -5.80
N GLN A 446 -39.99 7.70 -6.25
CA GLN A 446 -40.98 7.50 -7.33
C GLN A 446 -41.86 6.24 -7.11
N ASN A 447 -42.40 6.07 -5.90
CA ASN A 447 -43.22 4.92 -5.49
C ASN A 447 -42.54 3.54 -5.61
N ARG A 448 -41.20 3.50 -5.61
CA ARG A 448 -40.43 2.26 -5.58
C ARG A 448 -39.48 2.26 -4.39
N LYS A 449 -39.29 1.08 -3.79
CA LYS A 449 -38.30 0.85 -2.74
C LYS A 449 -36.93 0.61 -3.37
N PHE A 450 -35.91 1.24 -2.81
CA PHE A 450 -34.51 1.04 -3.14
C PHE A 450 -33.71 0.75 -1.89
N PHE A 451 -32.66 -0.03 -2.03
CA PHE A 451 -31.68 -0.28 -0.99
C PHE A 451 -30.51 0.69 -1.13
N THR A 452 -30.03 1.23 -0.02
CA THR A 452 -28.93 2.18 0.04
C THR A 452 -27.61 1.42 0.05
N ALA A 453 -26.94 1.39 -1.10
CA ALA A 453 -25.67 0.67 -1.28
C ALA A 453 -24.51 1.40 -0.62
N SER A 454 -24.49 2.73 -0.72
CA SER A 454 -23.53 3.60 -0.05
C SER A 454 -24.03 5.04 0.02
N GLU A 455 -23.56 5.77 1.03
CA GLU A 455 -23.71 7.23 1.15
C GLU A 455 -22.31 7.86 1.09
N LYS A 456 -22.11 8.84 0.21
CA LYS A 456 -20.84 9.54 0.06
C LYS A 456 -21.06 11.03 0.16
N MET A 457 -20.28 11.72 1.00
CA MET A 457 -20.20 13.18 0.94
C MET A 457 -19.20 13.57 -0.14
N ASN A 458 -19.54 14.54 -0.98
CA ASN A 458 -18.56 15.16 -1.86
C ASN A 458 -17.80 16.29 -1.14
N ALA A 459 -16.71 16.76 -1.75
CA ALA A 459 -15.85 17.80 -1.19
C ALA A 459 -16.55 19.15 -0.92
N CYS A 460 -17.77 19.35 -1.42
CA CYS A 460 -18.59 20.53 -1.20
C CYS A 460 -19.66 20.32 -0.11
N GLY A 461 -19.62 19.20 0.62
CA GLY A 461 -20.60 18.86 1.66
C GLY A 461 -21.96 18.38 1.13
N ARG A 462 -22.09 18.09 -0.18
CA ARG A 462 -23.32 17.50 -0.72
C ARG A 462 -23.23 15.98 -0.66
N GLY A 463 -24.22 15.35 -0.03
CA GLY A 463 -24.37 13.90 -0.01
C GLY A 463 -24.82 13.35 -1.37
N GLN A 464 -24.22 12.26 -1.79
CA GLN A 464 -24.64 11.41 -2.90
C GLN A 464 -24.96 10.02 -2.35
N ILE A 465 -26.16 9.53 -2.64
CA ILE A 465 -26.60 8.20 -2.24
C ILE A 465 -26.60 7.30 -3.47
N GLN A 466 -26.01 6.11 -3.35
CA GLN A 466 -26.07 5.06 -4.37
C GLN A 466 -27.19 4.07 -4.02
N LEU A 467 -28.08 3.82 -4.98
CA LEU A 467 -29.29 3.03 -4.79
C LEU A 467 -29.24 1.73 -5.61
N LEU A 468 -29.57 0.62 -4.97
CA LEU A 468 -29.81 -0.69 -5.58
C LEU A 468 -31.32 -0.95 -5.66
N PRO A 469 -31.85 -1.48 -6.78
CA PRO A 469 -33.26 -1.81 -6.89
C PRO A 469 -33.61 -3.00 -5.98
N LEU A 470 -34.76 -2.98 -5.31
CA LEU A 470 -35.20 -4.13 -4.52
C LEU A 470 -36.05 -5.12 -5.36
N PRO A 471 -36.01 -6.43 -5.01
CA PRO A 471 -36.95 -7.44 -5.52
C PRO A 471 -38.42 -7.06 -5.27
N ASP A 472 -39.32 -7.52 -6.13
CA ASP A 472 -40.76 -7.43 -5.85
C ASP A 472 -41.14 -8.49 -4.80
N GLU A 473 -41.69 -8.05 -3.66
CA GLU A 473 -42.09 -8.92 -2.54
C GLU A 473 -43.13 -10.00 -2.94
N LYS A 474 -43.81 -9.84 -4.07
CA LYS A 474 -44.83 -10.78 -4.57
C LYS A 474 -44.27 -11.85 -5.51
N GLN A 475 -43.04 -11.69 -5.96
CA GLN A 475 -42.41 -12.55 -6.97
C GLN A 475 -41.25 -13.32 -6.35
N LYS A 476 -40.95 -14.50 -6.90
CA LYS A 476 -39.68 -15.16 -6.60
C LYS A 476 -38.60 -14.49 -7.43
N THR A 477 -37.53 -14.02 -6.80
CA THR A 477 -36.48 -13.27 -7.48
C THR A 477 -35.13 -13.95 -7.33
N TYR A 478 -34.52 -14.28 -8.47
CA TYR A 478 -33.19 -14.87 -8.54
C TYR A 478 -32.18 -13.88 -9.10
N LEU A 479 -30.95 -13.91 -8.57
CA LEU A 479 -29.85 -13.08 -9.04
C LEU A 479 -28.91 -13.91 -9.92
N ILE A 480 -28.68 -13.51 -11.16
CA ILE A 480 -27.64 -14.11 -12.01
C ILE A 480 -26.32 -13.33 -11.84
N ASP A 481 -25.26 -14.05 -11.47
CA ASP A 481 -23.89 -13.55 -11.34
C ASP A 481 -22.99 -14.30 -12.32
N GLY A 482 -22.87 -13.74 -13.53
CA GLY A 482 -22.21 -14.39 -14.65
C GLY A 482 -22.49 -13.71 -15.99
N ASP A 483 -22.03 -14.35 -17.06
CA ASP A 483 -22.07 -13.80 -18.41
C ASP A 483 -23.52 -13.60 -18.92
N LEU A 484 -23.73 -12.44 -19.53
CA LEU A 484 -25.03 -11.84 -19.80
C LEU A 484 -25.67 -12.39 -21.08
N HIS A 485 -24.86 -13.11 -21.87
CA HIS A 485 -25.29 -13.77 -23.11
C HIS A 485 -26.29 -14.90 -22.88
N CYS A 486 -26.33 -15.51 -21.68
CA CYS A 486 -27.23 -16.62 -21.37
C CYS A 486 -28.53 -16.22 -20.63
N ALA A 487 -28.74 -14.94 -20.34
CA ALA A 487 -29.82 -14.49 -19.45
C ALA A 487 -31.24 -14.89 -19.91
N GLU A 488 -31.53 -14.86 -21.21
CA GLU A 488 -32.84 -15.30 -21.74
C GLU A 488 -33.07 -16.80 -21.61
N GLU A 489 -32.04 -17.59 -21.86
CA GLU A 489 -32.12 -19.05 -21.74
C GLU A 489 -32.28 -19.44 -20.27
N VAL A 490 -31.51 -18.82 -19.38
CA VAL A 490 -31.65 -18.97 -17.93
C VAL A 490 -33.06 -18.60 -17.46
N LEU A 491 -33.61 -17.48 -17.95
CA LEU A 491 -34.98 -17.07 -17.61
C LEU A 491 -36.03 -18.09 -18.08
N LYS A 492 -35.83 -18.71 -19.25
CA LYS A 492 -36.71 -19.79 -19.73
C LYS A 492 -36.61 -21.03 -18.84
N GLU A 493 -35.40 -21.46 -18.49
CA GLU A 493 -35.20 -22.63 -17.63
C GLU A 493 -35.74 -22.42 -16.22
N ILE A 494 -35.53 -21.25 -15.61
CA ILE A 494 -36.01 -21.00 -14.25
C ILE A 494 -37.53 -20.92 -14.17
N ARG A 495 -38.21 -20.45 -15.23
CA ARG A 495 -39.67 -20.47 -15.31
C ARG A 495 -40.24 -21.89 -15.31
N LYS A 496 -39.51 -22.86 -15.87
CA LYS A 496 -39.91 -24.28 -15.81
C LYS A 496 -39.91 -24.82 -14.37
N LEU A 497 -39.13 -24.23 -13.48
CA LEU A 497 -39.07 -24.60 -12.06
C LEU A 497 -40.23 -24.04 -11.22
N SER A 498 -41.10 -23.21 -11.81
CA SER A 498 -42.27 -22.63 -11.14
C SER A 498 -43.57 -23.30 -11.64
N PRO A 499 -43.99 -24.45 -11.06
CA PRO A 499 -45.17 -25.20 -11.51
C PRO A 499 -46.53 -24.50 -11.25
N GLN A 500 -46.54 -23.27 -10.71
CA GLN A 500 -47.77 -22.59 -10.24
C GLN A 500 -48.00 -21.16 -10.79
N ASN A 501 -47.40 -20.76 -11.93
CA ASN A 501 -47.61 -19.39 -12.46
C ASN A 501 -47.27 -18.27 -11.45
N LYS A 502 -46.33 -18.48 -10.53
CA LYS A 502 -45.72 -17.35 -9.83
C LYS A 502 -44.75 -16.69 -10.80
N ASP A 503 -44.97 -15.41 -11.08
CA ASP A 503 -44.03 -14.58 -11.84
C ASP A 503 -42.65 -14.68 -11.18
N VAL A 504 -41.71 -15.27 -11.91
CA VAL A 504 -40.30 -15.32 -11.50
C VAL A 504 -39.60 -14.12 -12.11
N GLU A 505 -38.93 -13.35 -11.26
CA GLU A 505 -38.10 -12.22 -11.65
C GLU A 505 -36.63 -12.66 -11.70
N LEU A 506 -35.92 -12.20 -12.73
CA LEU A 506 -34.48 -12.39 -12.83
C LEU A 506 -33.80 -11.04 -12.75
N MET A 507 -32.95 -10.87 -11.74
CA MET A 507 -32.05 -9.73 -11.64
C MET A 507 -30.67 -10.11 -12.15
N ILE A 508 -30.11 -9.24 -12.97
CA ILE A 508 -28.86 -9.46 -13.66
C ILE A 508 -27.77 -8.62 -13.01
N CYS A 509 -26.72 -9.26 -12.50
CA CYS A 509 -25.53 -8.60 -11.97
C CYS A 509 -24.48 -8.43 -13.06
N ALA A 510 -24.31 -7.21 -13.58
CA ALA A 510 -23.39 -6.92 -14.70
C ALA A 510 -22.19 -6.08 -14.22
N ALA A 511 -20.98 -6.42 -14.70
CA ALA A 511 -19.74 -5.79 -14.24
C ALA A 511 -19.38 -4.48 -14.96
N GLU A 512 -19.80 -4.30 -16.21
CA GLU A 512 -19.36 -3.17 -17.05
C GLU A 512 -20.56 -2.38 -17.61
N MET A 513 -20.42 -1.05 -17.72
CA MET A 513 -21.47 -0.16 -18.24
C MET A 513 -21.86 -0.46 -19.68
N TYR A 514 -20.91 -0.94 -20.49
CA TYR A 514 -21.16 -1.29 -21.89
C TYR A 514 -22.13 -2.46 -22.00
N ASP A 515 -21.91 -3.51 -21.21
CA ASP A 515 -22.79 -4.67 -21.18
C ASP A 515 -24.17 -4.27 -20.64
N MET A 516 -24.19 -3.46 -19.56
CA MET A 516 -25.45 -2.91 -19.03
C MET A 516 -26.24 -2.15 -20.11
N LYS A 517 -25.56 -1.35 -20.94
CA LYS A 517 -26.20 -0.59 -22.02
C LYS A 517 -26.74 -1.52 -23.12
N GLN A 518 -25.94 -2.48 -23.60
CA GLN A 518 -26.40 -3.45 -24.59
C GLN A 518 -27.61 -4.25 -24.09
N ILE A 519 -27.64 -4.63 -22.82
CA ILE A 519 -28.74 -5.39 -22.23
C ILE A 519 -29.98 -4.52 -22.11
N ARG A 520 -29.85 -3.26 -21.67
CA ARG A 520 -30.99 -2.32 -21.64
C ARG A 520 -31.57 -2.08 -23.03
N GLU A 521 -30.72 -2.02 -24.05
CA GLU A 521 -31.14 -1.85 -25.45
C GLU A 521 -31.78 -3.13 -26.00
N LYS A 522 -31.25 -4.31 -25.67
CA LYS A 522 -31.73 -5.61 -26.15
C LYS A 522 -32.99 -6.10 -25.43
N TYR A 523 -33.12 -5.81 -24.14
CA TYR A 523 -34.16 -6.36 -23.27
C TYR A 523 -34.99 -5.25 -22.61
N GLN A 524 -35.81 -4.56 -23.40
CA GLN A 524 -36.82 -3.61 -22.89
C GLN A 524 -38.02 -4.34 -22.25
N THR A 525 -37.80 -5.08 -21.15
CA THR A 525 -38.90 -5.80 -20.46
C THR A 525 -38.92 -5.53 -18.96
N ASN A 526 -40.11 -5.51 -18.36
CA ASN A 526 -40.32 -5.29 -16.92
C ASN A 526 -39.74 -6.41 -16.03
N SER A 527 -39.43 -7.58 -16.61
CA SER A 527 -38.99 -8.79 -15.89
C SER A 527 -37.47 -8.92 -15.73
N LEU A 528 -36.69 -7.99 -16.29
CA LEU A 528 -35.22 -8.00 -16.23
C LEU A 528 -34.72 -6.68 -15.63
N LYS A 529 -34.20 -6.76 -14.40
CA LYS A 529 -33.55 -5.63 -13.73
C LYS A 529 -32.04 -5.83 -13.74
N ILE A 530 -31.28 -4.76 -13.91
CA ILE A 530 -29.81 -4.81 -13.95
C ILE A 530 -29.24 -4.12 -12.73
N ILE A 531 -28.31 -4.80 -12.08
CA ILE A 531 -27.53 -4.32 -10.94
C ILE A 531 -26.07 -4.18 -11.40
N ASP A 532 -25.45 -3.06 -11.02
CA ASP A 532 -24.00 -2.89 -11.16
C ASP A 532 -23.29 -3.78 -10.13
N ARG A 533 -22.51 -4.76 -10.62
CA ARG A 533 -21.79 -5.73 -9.81
C ARG A 533 -20.75 -5.06 -8.91
N ASN A 534 -20.08 -4.01 -9.37
CA ASN A 534 -19.07 -3.30 -8.59
C ASN A 534 -19.73 -2.51 -7.45
N MET A 535 -20.93 -1.98 -7.69
CA MET A 535 -21.73 -1.33 -6.65
C MET A 535 -22.19 -2.35 -5.60
N LEU A 536 -22.68 -3.51 -6.02
CA LEU A 536 -23.15 -4.56 -5.10
C LEU A 536 -22.01 -5.16 -4.28
N THR A 537 -20.99 -5.72 -4.94
CA THR A 537 -19.82 -6.34 -4.28
C THR A 537 -18.97 -5.33 -3.52
N GLY A 538 -19.12 -4.04 -3.82
CA GLY A 538 -18.51 -2.95 -3.08
C GLY A 538 -19.32 -2.35 -1.95
N SER A 539 -20.57 -2.78 -1.76
CA SER A 539 -21.36 -2.36 -0.62
C SER A 539 -20.92 -3.12 0.64
N PRO A 540 -20.68 -2.43 1.76
CA PRO A 540 -20.48 -3.10 3.05
C PRO A 540 -21.73 -3.86 3.52
N PHE A 541 -22.87 -3.63 2.89
CA PHE A 541 -24.18 -4.22 3.20
C PHE A 541 -24.63 -5.22 2.11
N MET A 542 -23.69 -5.76 1.32
CA MET A 542 -24.02 -6.71 0.25
C MET A 542 -24.90 -7.87 0.75
N SER A 543 -24.52 -8.51 1.87
CA SER A 543 -25.26 -9.63 2.46
C SER A 543 -26.68 -9.27 2.87
N GLU A 544 -26.90 -8.08 3.45
CA GLU A 544 -28.24 -7.58 3.77
C GLU A 544 -29.10 -7.43 2.52
N TYR A 545 -28.51 -6.89 1.45
CA TYR A 545 -29.20 -6.77 0.17
C TYR A 545 -29.48 -8.13 -0.49
N LEU A 546 -28.53 -9.06 -0.43
CA LEU A 546 -28.70 -10.41 -0.97
C LEU A 546 -29.78 -11.21 -0.23
N ASN A 547 -30.09 -10.86 1.02
CA ASN A 547 -31.14 -11.51 1.79
C ASN A 547 -32.56 -11.31 1.21
N TYR A 548 -32.76 -10.30 0.35
CA TYR A 548 -34.04 -10.06 -0.34
C TYR A 548 -34.31 -11.01 -1.51
N PHE A 549 -33.33 -11.83 -1.90
CA PHE A 549 -33.45 -12.75 -3.04
C PHE A 549 -33.74 -14.18 -2.56
N ASP A 550 -34.37 -14.99 -3.42
CA ASP A 550 -34.63 -16.40 -3.17
C ASP A 550 -33.40 -17.29 -3.45
N GLY A 551 -32.55 -16.87 -4.38
CA GLY A 551 -31.37 -17.63 -4.79
C GLY A 551 -30.48 -16.89 -5.78
N CYS A 552 -29.36 -17.52 -6.11
CA CYS A 552 -28.47 -17.05 -7.17
C CYS A 552 -28.16 -18.12 -8.21
N ILE A 553 -27.87 -17.66 -9.42
CA ILE A 553 -27.49 -18.47 -10.57
C ILE A 553 -26.09 -18.05 -10.99
N THR A 554 -25.16 -19.00 -11.04
CA THR A 554 -23.78 -18.77 -11.52
C THR A 554 -23.49 -19.60 -12.75
N THR A 555 -22.39 -19.32 -13.45
CA THR A 555 -21.79 -20.26 -14.40
C THR A 555 -20.59 -20.97 -13.75
N PRO A 556 -20.08 -22.09 -14.31
CA PRO A 556 -18.98 -22.85 -13.71
C PRO A 556 -17.73 -22.02 -13.41
N ASP A 557 -17.43 -21.01 -14.24
CA ASP A 557 -16.28 -20.12 -14.03
C ASP A 557 -16.42 -19.19 -12.81
N TRP A 558 -17.62 -19.07 -12.24
CA TRP A 558 -17.96 -18.18 -11.12
C TRP A 558 -18.32 -18.93 -9.83
N GLU A 559 -17.88 -20.19 -9.70
CA GLU A 559 -18.15 -21.05 -8.53
C GLU A 559 -17.81 -20.39 -7.19
N PHE A 560 -16.75 -19.58 -7.14
CA PHE A 560 -16.31 -18.90 -5.91
C PHE A 560 -16.58 -17.39 -5.91
N SER A 561 -17.61 -16.96 -6.63
CA SER A 561 -17.98 -15.54 -6.64
C SER A 561 -18.44 -15.06 -5.26
N PRO A 562 -18.12 -13.81 -4.85
CA PRO A 562 -18.56 -13.28 -3.55
C PRO A 562 -20.07 -13.35 -3.32
N ILE A 563 -20.86 -13.18 -4.38
CA ILE A 563 -22.32 -13.22 -4.32
C ILE A 563 -22.79 -14.64 -3.99
N ARG A 564 -22.27 -15.66 -4.69
CA ARG A 564 -22.62 -17.06 -4.43
C ARG A 564 -22.25 -17.48 -3.01
N ILE A 565 -21.02 -17.23 -2.57
CA ILE A 565 -20.57 -17.59 -1.22
C ILE A 565 -21.46 -16.91 -0.17
N SER A 566 -21.80 -15.64 -0.37
CA SER A 566 -22.72 -14.92 0.55
C SER A 566 -24.12 -15.54 0.57
N MET A 567 -24.66 -15.90 -0.59
CA MET A 567 -25.97 -16.54 -0.72
C MET A 567 -25.99 -17.94 -0.07
N GLU A 568 -24.91 -18.70 -0.20
CA GLU A 568 -24.73 -19.99 0.50
C GLU A 568 -24.76 -19.80 2.02
N PHE A 569 -24.03 -18.82 2.56
CA PHE A 569 -24.07 -18.51 4.00
C PHE A 569 -25.43 -18.00 4.49
N LEU A 570 -26.22 -17.39 3.60
CA LEU A 570 -27.61 -16.99 3.87
C LEU A 570 -28.61 -18.14 3.71
N GLY A 571 -28.16 -19.34 3.31
CA GLY A 571 -29.02 -20.50 3.08
C GLY A 571 -29.95 -20.38 1.87
N LYS A 572 -29.57 -19.59 0.87
CA LYS A 572 -30.35 -19.33 -0.35
C LYS A 572 -30.16 -20.44 -1.39
N GLU A 573 -31.07 -20.53 -2.35
CA GLU A 573 -30.96 -21.53 -3.42
C GLU A 573 -29.82 -21.19 -4.39
N ILE A 574 -28.97 -22.17 -4.68
CA ILE A 574 -27.85 -22.01 -5.62
C ILE A 574 -28.08 -22.86 -6.85
N PHE A 575 -27.94 -22.25 -8.01
CA PHE A 575 -28.02 -22.93 -9.29
C PHE A 575 -26.78 -22.63 -10.12
N THR A 576 -26.35 -23.61 -10.91
CA THR A 576 -25.32 -23.42 -11.93
C THR A 576 -25.95 -23.63 -13.31
N TYR A 577 -25.72 -22.67 -14.20
CA TYR A 577 -26.12 -22.78 -15.60
C TYR A 577 -24.94 -23.29 -16.43
N GLU A 578 -25.07 -24.50 -16.96
CA GLU A 578 -24.07 -25.14 -17.80
C GLU A 578 -24.77 -26.03 -18.84
N ASN A 579 -24.22 -26.14 -20.04
CA ASN A 579 -24.76 -27.00 -21.12
C ASN A 579 -26.25 -26.77 -21.41
N HIS A 580 -26.69 -25.51 -21.39
CA HIS A 580 -28.10 -25.09 -21.56
C HIS A 580 -29.09 -25.66 -20.53
N GLN A 581 -28.61 -26.03 -19.35
CA GLN A 581 -29.44 -26.55 -18.26
C GLN A 581 -29.14 -25.85 -16.95
N LEU A 582 -30.17 -25.72 -16.12
CA LEU A 582 -30.06 -25.16 -14.77
C LEU A 582 -29.97 -26.31 -13.76
N ILE A 583 -28.81 -26.43 -13.12
CA ILE A 583 -28.50 -27.52 -12.19
C ILE A 583 -28.50 -26.95 -10.76
N ARG A 584 -29.40 -27.46 -9.91
CA ARG A 584 -29.42 -27.09 -8.48
C ARG A 584 -28.18 -27.65 -7.79
N GLN A 585 -27.45 -26.79 -7.11
CA GLN A 585 -26.28 -27.17 -6.32
C GLN A 585 -26.75 -27.60 -4.92
N ALA A 586 -26.47 -28.85 -4.56
CA ALA A 586 -26.76 -29.40 -3.23
C ALA A 586 -25.60 -29.18 -2.25
N GLU A 587 -24.39 -29.04 -2.77
CA GLU A 587 -23.18 -28.82 -2.00
C GLU A 587 -22.83 -27.32 -2.00
N THR A 588 -22.50 -26.79 -0.83
CA THR A 588 -21.97 -25.45 -0.66
C THR A 588 -20.46 -25.44 -0.89
N CYS A 589 -19.92 -24.34 -1.41
CA CYS A 589 -18.47 -24.17 -1.56
C CYS A 589 -17.74 -24.26 -0.20
N PHE A 590 -18.38 -23.79 0.86
CA PHE A 590 -17.86 -23.84 2.23
C PHE A 590 -18.97 -24.21 3.20
N ASN A 591 -18.68 -25.12 4.14
CA ASN A 591 -19.68 -25.60 5.10
C ASN A 591 -20.05 -24.55 6.17
N SER A 592 -19.17 -23.56 6.37
CA SER A 592 -19.37 -22.47 7.32
C SER A 592 -18.47 -21.28 7.00
N GLU A 593 -18.76 -20.13 7.61
CA GLU A 593 -17.87 -18.96 7.61
C GLU A 593 -16.45 -19.31 8.08
N GLN A 594 -16.34 -20.13 9.14
CA GLN A 594 -15.06 -20.54 9.69
C GLN A 594 -14.28 -21.44 8.72
N ASP A 595 -14.97 -22.29 7.96
CA ASP A 595 -14.38 -23.14 6.92
C ASP A 595 -13.76 -22.29 5.80
N TYR A 596 -14.50 -21.27 5.34
CA TYR A 596 -13.99 -20.28 4.38
C TYR A 596 -12.76 -19.53 4.89
N LEU A 597 -12.81 -19.02 6.14
CA LEU A 597 -11.67 -18.33 6.74
C LEU A 597 -10.44 -19.25 6.87
N ASN A 598 -10.65 -20.52 7.23
CA ASN A 598 -9.58 -21.52 7.30
C ASN A 598 -8.98 -21.81 5.91
N TYR A 599 -9.82 -21.92 4.89
CA TYR A 599 -9.38 -22.08 3.50
C TYR A 599 -8.52 -20.89 3.03
N MET A 600 -8.95 -19.66 3.31
CA MET A 600 -8.21 -18.45 2.98
C MET A 600 -6.86 -18.39 3.68
N LYS A 601 -6.84 -18.67 4.99
CA LYS A 601 -5.61 -18.77 5.78
C LYS A 601 -4.65 -19.80 5.17
N LYS A 602 -5.14 -21.02 4.92
CA LYS A 602 -4.33 -22.11 4.36
C LYS A 602 -3.76 -21.76 2.98
N SER A 603 -4.56 -21.13 2.13
CA SER A 603 -4.15 -20.71 0.78
C SER A 603 -3.02 -19.67 0.84
N TRP A 604 -3.13 -18.67 1.72
CA TRP A 604 -2.04 -17.72 1.94
C TRP A 604 -0.80 -18.38 2.52
N GLU A 605 -0.94 -19.28 3.49
CA GLU A 605 0.19 -20.03 4.02
C GLU A 605 0.90 -20.81 2.91
N GLU A 606 0.19 -21.52 2.04
CA GLU A 606 0.77 -22.25 0.90
C GLU A 606 1.49 -21.32 -0.10
N ILE A 607 0.87 -20.19 -0.44
CA ILE A 607 1.44 -19.21 -1.37
C ILE A 607 2.71 -18.59 -0.80
N LEU A 608 2.74 -18.29 0.49
CA LEU A 608 3.89 -17.70 1.17
C LEU A 608 4.99 -18.72 1.46
N MET A 609 4.65 -20.02 1.57
CA MET A 609 5.57 -21.10 1.94
C MET A 609 6.19 -21.86 0.76
N LYS A 610 5.55 -21.88 -0.42
CA LYS A 610 6.12 -22.50 -1.62
C LYS A 610 7.44 -21.81 -1.98
N LYS A 611 8.55 -22.55 -1.86
CA LYS A 611 9.90 -22.12 -2.26
C LYS A 611 10.01 -21.91 -3.75
#